data_AF-A0A1X0SW27-F1
#
_entry.id   AF-A0A1X0SW27-F1
#
_cell.length_a   1.000
_cell.length_b   1.000
_cell.length_c   1.000
_cell.angle_alpha   90.00
_cell.angle_beta   90.00
_cell.angle_gamma   90.00
#
_symmetry.space_group_name_H-M   'P 1'
#
loop_
_entity.id
_entity.type
_entity.pdbx_description
1 polymer ?
#
loop_
_entity_poly.entity_id
_entity_poly.type
_entity_poly.pdbx_seq_one_letter_code
_entity_poly.pdbx_strand_id
1 'polypeptide(L)'
;MPRSRTDRNETQAAYQRAYRVEQKAKRKPSRDDVARVALHWAITRALTKEPQYLTKLRATIVERLVAQGFDRNAAAARFDELTDSYEDGWTFQRKPHLARTDGAKAVEEEQDGGSGR
;
A
#
# COMPACT_ATOMS: atom_id res chain seq x y z
N MET A 1 11.46 -40.27 -13.04
CA MET A 1 11.24 -40.04 -11.59
C MET A 1 10.41 -38.77 -11.41
N PRO A 2 9.21 -38.81 -10.80
CA PRO A 2 8.43 -37.59 -10.56
C PRO A 2 9.07 -36.78 -9.41
N ARG A 3 9.36 -35.48 -9.64
CA ARG A 3 9.95 -34.60 -8.61
C ARG A 3 9.01 -34.49 -7.39
N SER A 4 9.60 -34.64 -6.20
CA SER A 4 8.89 -34.67 -4.93
C SER A 4 8.13 -33.34 -4.71
N ARG A 5 7.07 -33.36 -3.89
CA ARG A 5 6.28 -32.15 -3.57
C ARG A 5 7.13 -31.08 -2.87
N THR A 6 8.17 -31.50 -2.16
CA THR A 6 9.11 -30.66 -1.42
C THR A 6 10.00 -29.85 -2.38
N ASP A 7 10.59 -30.50 -3.40
CA ASP A 7 11.43 -29.82 -4.40
C ASP A 7 10.66 -28.74 -5.18
N ARG A 8 9.38 -28.99 -5.47
CA ARG A 8 8.49 -28.02 -6.14
C ARG A 8 8.18 -26.82 -5.25
N ASN A 9 8.05 -27.03 -3.94
CA ASN A 9 7.70 -25.98 -2.98
C ASN A 9 8.89 -25.03 -2.74
N GLU A 10 10.10 -25.57 -2.66
CA GLU A 10 11.33 -24.78 -2.52
C GLU A 10 11.63 -23.95 -3.77
N THR A 11 11.45 -24.54 -4.96
CA THR A 11 11.60 -23.84 -6.23
C THR A 11 10.59 -22.70 -6.37
N GLN A 12 9.33 -22.92 -5.96
CA GLN A 12 8.31 -21.87 -5.95
C GLN A 12 8.62 -20.77 -4.93
N ALA A 13 9.12 -21.12 -3.75
CA ALA A 13 9.51 -20.14 -2.74
C ALA A 13 10.68 -19.27 -3.22
N ALA A 14 11.68 -19.87 -3.87
CA ALA A 14 12.80 -19.14 -4.47
C ALA A 14 12.33 -18.20 -5.60
N TYR A 15 11.44 -18.70 -6.48
CA TYR A 15 10.87 -17.90 -7.56
C TYR A 15 10.05 -16.71 -7.03
N GLN A 16 9.21 -16.93 -6.01
CA GLN A 16 8.44 -15.84 -5.38
C GLN A 16 9.34 -14.83 -4.67
N ARG A 17 10.45 -15.26 -4.07
CA ARG A 17 11.44 -14.34 -3.46
C ARG A 17 12.11 -13.49 -4.53
N ALA A 18 12.60 -14.09 -5.61
CA ALA A 18 13.23 -13.38 -6.73
C ALA A 18 12.25 -12.37 -7.37
N TYR A 19 11.01 -12.80 -7.61
CA TYR A 19 9.95 -11.92 -8.11
C TYR A 19 9.69 -10.74 -7.18
N ARG A 20 9.60 -10.96 -5.85
CA ARG A 20 9.45 -9.87 -4.88
C ARG A 20 10.63 -8.90 -4.86
N VAL A 21 11.86 -9.39 -5.04
CA VAL A 21 13.07 -8.54 -5.13
C VAL A 21 13.02 -7.67 -6.39
N GLU A 22 12.66 -8.26 -7.53
CA GLU A 22 12.53 -7.53 -8.79
C GLU A 22 11.43 -6.45 -8.73
N GLN A 23 10.27 -6.78 -8.14
CA GLN A 23 9.19 -5.80 -7.96
C GLN A 23 9.60 -4.67 -7.01
N LYS A 24 10.38 -4.96 -5.96
CA LYS A 24 10.95 -3.93 -5.06
C LYS A 24 11.94 -3.03 -5.81
N ALA A 25 12.81 -3.58 -6.65
CA ALA A 25 13.74 -2.80 -7.47
C ALA A 25 13.01 -1.88 -8.46
N LYS A 26 11.91 -2.36 -9.04
CA LYS A 26 11.04 -1.58 -9.93
C LYS A 26 10.15 -0.55 -9.22
N ARG A 27 10.22 -0.47 -7.88
CA ARG A 27 9.35 0.39 -7.02
C ARG A 27 7.86 0.25 -7.35
N LYS A 28 7.45 -0.90 -7.88
CA LYS A 28 6.06 -1.13 -8.30
C LYS A 28 5.20 -1.36 -7.05
N PRO A 29 4.12 -0.58 -6.84
CA PRO A 29 3.22 -0.83 -5.72
C PRO A 29 2.52 -2.18 -5.89
N SER A 30 2.43 -2.94 -4.81
CA SER A 30 1.62 -4.15 -4.79
C SER A 30 0.14 -3.82 -4.68
N ARG A 31 -0.73 -4.83 -4.90
CA ARG A 31 -2.18 -4.68 -4.68
C ARG A 31 -2.51 -4.23 -3.26
N ASP A 32 -1.77 -4.75 -2.27
CA ASP A 32 -1.93 -4.36 -0.86
C ASP A 32 -1.49 -2.91 -0.62
N ASP A 33 -0.40 -2.47 -1.24
CA ASP A 33 0.06 -1.08 -1.13
C ASP A 33 -1.00 -0.10 -1.66
N VAL A 34 -1.59 -0.39 -2.83
CA VAL A 34 -2.67 0.43 -3.41
C VAL A 34 -3.91 0.40 -2.53
N ALA A 35 -4.33 -0.79 -2.06
CA ALA A 35 -5.50 -0.93 -1.21
C ALA A 35 -5.36 -0.13 0.09
N ARG A 36 -4.16 -0.16 0.71
CA ARG A 36 -3.88 0.57 1.95
C ARG A 36 -3.93 2.09 1.76
N VAL A 37 -3.33 2.61 0.68
CA VAL A 37 -3.39 4.05 0.35
C VAL A 37 -4.84 4.48 0.05
N ALA A 38 -5.57 3.70 -0.75
CA ALA A 38 -6.95 4.02 -1.11
C ALA A 38 -7.87 4.04 0.11
N LEU A 39 -7.73 3.06 1.00
CA LEU A 39 -8.51 2.99 2.24
C LEU A 39 -8.20 4.17 3.16
N HIS A 40 -6.91 4.47 3.39
CA HIS A 40 -6.50 5.61 4.21
C HIS A 40 -7.09 6.92 3.68
N TRP A 41 -6.96 7.18 2.38
CA TRP A 41 -7.54 8.37 1.75
C TRP A 41 -9.06 8.43 1.91
N ALA A 42 -9.77 7.32 1.72
CA ALA A 42 -11.22 7.26 1.87
C ALA A 42 -11.68 7.54 3.31
N ILE A 43 -11.00 6.95 4.30
CA ILE A 43 -11.30 7.17 5.73
C ILE A 43 -11.02 8.63 6.11
N THR A 44 -9.82 9.16 5.81
CA THR A 44 -9.46 10.54 6.14
C THR A 44 -10.38 11.55 5.47
N ARG A 45 -10.78 11.31 4.21
CA ARG A 45 -11.72 12.17 3.49
C ARG A 45 -13.11 12.14 4.14
N ALA A 46 -13.60 10.97 4.52
CA ALA A 46 -14.88 10.84 5.19
C ALA A 46 -14.88 11.55 6.55
N LEU A 47 -13.84 11.37 7.37
CA LEU A 47 -13.71 12.02 8.67
C LEU A 47 -13.65 13.56 8.57
N THR A 48 -13.00 14.10 7.53
CA THR A 48 -12.75 15.56 7.43
C THR A 48 -13.81 16.34 6.65
N LYS A 49 -14.55 15.69 5.74
CA LYS A 49 -15.45 16.38 4.80
C LYS A 49 -16.88 15.86 4.84
N GLU A 50 -17.07 14.56 5.05
CA GLU A 50 -18.38 13.90 4.91
C GLU A 50 -18.51 12.72 5.89
N PRO A 51 -18.76 12.96 7.19
CA PRO A 51 -18.81 11.91 8.19
C PRO A 51 -19.83 10.81 7.87
N GLN A 52 -20.95 11.19 7.25
CA GLN A 52 -21.97 10.27 6.74
C GLN A 52 -21.44 9.26 5.71
N TYR A 53 -20.35 9.59 5.01
CA TYR A 53 -19.72 8.72 4.05
C TYR A 53 -19.01 7.54 4.73
N LEU A 54 -18.45 7.74 5.93
CA LEU A 54 -17.75 6.69 6.66
C LEU A 54 -18.72 5.57 7.06
N THR A 55 -19.91 5.93 7.55
CA THR A 55 -20.97 4.97 7.90
C THR A 55 -21.42 4.16 6.68
N LYS A 56 -21.61 4.80 5.52
CA LYS A 56 -21.99 4.11 4.28
C LYS A 56 -20.88 3.21 3.75
N LEU A 57 -19.62 3.67 3.82
CA LEU A 57 -18.44 2.91 3.44
C LEU A 57 -18.31 1.64 4.30
N ARG A 58 -18.44 1.79 5.63
CA ARG A 58 -18.46 0.67 6.58
C ARG A 58 -19.54 -0.34 6.23
N ALA A 59 -20.79 0.10 6.08
CA ALA A 59 -21.92 -0.77 5.75
C ALA A 59 -21.66 -1.55 4.45
N THR A 60 -21.21 -0.87 3.40
CA THR A 60 -20.92 -1.47 2.10
C THR A 60 -19.82 -2.53 2.18
N ILE A 61 -18.74 -2.26 2.92
CA ILE A 61 -17.63 -3.21 3.06
C ILE A 61 -18.07 -4.43 3.86
N VAL A 62 -18.79 -4.24 4.97
CA VAL A 62 -19.32 -5.35 5.78
C VAL A 62 -20.27 -6.21 4.96
N GLU A 63 -21.18 -5.63 4.19
CA GLU A 63 -22.09 -6.40 3.31
C GLU A 63 -21.34 -7.20 2.26
N ARG A 64 -20.29 -6.63 1.65
CA ARG A 64 -19.46 -7.34 0.67
C ARG A 64 -18.65 -8.48 1.29
N LEU A 65 -18.24 -8.36 2.54
CA LEU A 65 -17.59 -9.44 3.29
C LEU A 65 -18.60 -10.54 3.65
N VAL A 66 -19.79 -10.17 4.11
CA VAL A 66 -20.87 -11.12 4.39
C VAL A 66 -21.27 -11.89 3.13
N ALA A 67 -21.36 -11.22 1.97
CA ALA A 67 -21.64 -11.87 0.69
C ALA A 67 -20.56 -12.89 0.26
N GLN A 68 -19.34 -12.78 0.80
CA GLN A 68 -18.27 -13.77 0.61
C GLN A 68 -18.32 -14.92 1.64
N GLY A 69 -19.28 -14.89 2.56
CA GLY A 69 -19.47 -15.91 3.61
C GLY A 69 -18.80 -15.58 4.94
N PHE A 70 -18.28 -14.36 5.14
CA PHE A 70 -17.74 -13.94 6.43
C PHE A 70 -18.85 -13.59 7.43
N ASP A 71 -18.59 -13.78 8.72
CA ASP A 71 -19.50 -13.35 9.79
C ASP A 71 -19.62 -11.81 9.81
N ARG A 72 -20.85 -11.32 9.99
CA ARG A 72 -21.15 -9.88 9.97
C ARG A 72 -20.49 -9.14 11.13
N ASN A 73 -20.55 -9.69 12.33
CA ASN A 73 -20.05 -9.03 13.53
C ASN A 73 -18.52 -9.02 13.52
N ALA A 74 -17.89 -10.12 13.10
CA ALA A 74 -16.45 -10.20 12.89
C ALA A 74 -15.98 -9.22 11.81
N ALA A 75 -16.69 -9.13 10.68
CA ALA A 75 -16.36 -8.18 9.62
C ALA A 75 -16.49 -6.72 10.07
N ALA A 76 -17.55 -6.41 10.83
CA ALA A 76 -17.78 -5.08 11.40
C ALA A 76 -16.70 -4.69 12.41
N ALA A 77 -16.42 -5.56 13.39
CA ALA A 77 -15.38 -5.33 14.40
C ALA A 77 -14.00 -5.13 13.75
N ARG A 78 -13.69 -5.92 12.72
CA ARG A 78 -12.40 -5.83 12.03
C ARG A 78 -12.25 -4.57 11.17
N PHE A 79 -13.37 -3.99 10.71
CA PHE A 79 -13.37 -2.66 10.08
C PHE A 79 -13.17 -1.55 11.12
N ASP A 80 -13.81 -1.67 12.28
CA ASP A 80 -13.69 -0.67 13.36
C ASP A 80 -12.26 -0.64 13.90
N GLU A 81 -11.68 -1.79 14.26
CA GLU A 81 -10.27 -1.91 14.68
C GLU A 81 -9.29 -1.33 13.63
N LEU A 82 -9.61 -1.49 12.34
CA LEU A 82 -8.81 -0.94 11.26
C LEU A 82 -8.91 0.59 11.24
N THR A 83 -10.10 1.15 11.46
CA THR A 83 -10.35 2.60 11.51
C THR A 83 -9.69 3.22 12.74
N ASP A 84 -9.82 2.60 13.91
CA ASP A 84 -9.20 3.03 15.17
C ASP A 84 -7.68 3.16 15.02
N SER A 85 -7.04 2.18 14.36
CA SER A 85 -5.60 2.24 14.08
C SER A 85 -5.20 3.48 13.26
N TYR A 86 -6.07 3.98 12.39
CA TYR A 86 -5.83 5.20 11.64
C TYR A 86 -6.13 6.48 12.43
N GLU A 87 -7.13 6.45 13.33
CA GLU A 87 -7.44 7.58 14.23
C GLU A 87 -6.32 7.81 15.25
N ASP A 88 -5.67 6.75 15.72
CA ASP A 88 -4.52 6.77 16.63
C ASP A 88 -3.22 7.33 15.98
N GLY A 89 -3.31 7.88 14.77
CA GLY A 89 -2.20 8.55 14.11
C GLY A 89 -1.20 7.60 13.43
N TRP A 90 -1.64 6.39 13.04
CA TRP A 90 -0.80 5.47 12.29
C TRP A 90 -0.25 6.14 11.03
N THR A 91 1.04 6.44 11.09
CA THR A 91 1.79 7.05 9.98
C THR A 91 2.25 5.92 9.06
N PHE A 92 2.06 6.11 7.75
CA PHE A 92 2.54 5.18 6.73
C PHE A 92 4.02 4.85 7.01
N GLN A 93 4.31 3.62 7.45
CA GLN A 93 5.68 3.16 7.57
C GLN A 93 6.24 3.09 6.15
N ARG A 94 6.93 4.17 5.73
CA ARG A 94 7.63 4.21 4.45
C ARG A 94 8.52 2.98 4.43
N LYS A 95 8.32 2.13 3.42
CA LYS A 95 9.17 0.96 3.21
C LYS A 95 10.63 1.43 3.26
N PRO A 96 11.51 0.88 4.13
CA PRO A 96 12.87 1.38 4.29
C PRO A 96 13.68 1.44 2.99
N HIS A 97 13.42 0.51 2.05
CA HIS A 97 14.04 0.50 0.73
C HIS A 97 13.53 1.57 -0.25
N LEU A 98 12.47 2.31 0.12
CA LEU A 98 11.99 3.51 -0.58
C LEU A 98 12.42 4.79 0.14
N ALA A 99 13.08 4.68 1.29
CA ALA A 99 13.50 5.82 2.12
C ALA A 99 14.88 6.37 1.74
N ARG A 100 15.61 5.75 0.79
CA ARG A 100 16.92 6.24 0.34
C ARG A 100 17.02 6.25 -1.18
N THR A 101 16.65 7.38 -1.79
CA THR A 101 17.20 7.84 -3.08
C THR A 101 17.03 9.35 -3.29
N ASP A 102 17.07 10.16 -2.23
CA ASP A 102 17.17 11.62 -2.38
C ASP A 102 18.66 11.97 -2.31
N GLY A 103 19.35 11.67 -3.40
CA GLY A 103 20.80 11.78 -3.53
C GLY A 103 21.25 11.56 -4.95
N ALA A 104 20.58 12.20 -5.92
CA ALA A 104 21.06 12.34 -7.28
C ALA A 104 20.96 13.83 -7.65
N LYS A 105 22.14 14.47 -7.68
CA LYS A 105 22.40 15.82 -8.15
C LYS A 105 21.94 16.01 -9.60
N ALA A 106 21.49 17.21 -9.96
CA ALA A 106 21.94 18.00 -11.11
C ALA A 106 20.89 19.07 -11.49
N VAL A 107 21.16 20.33 -11.15
CA VAL A 107 21.42 21.36 -12.17
C VAL A 107 22.25 22.46 -11.50
N GLU A 108 23.57 22.28 -11.56
CA GLU A 108 24.49 23.40 -11.70
C GLU A 108 24.42 23.79 -13.18
N GLU A 109 23.78 24.92 -13.47
CA GLU A 109 24.00 25.68 -14.71
C GLU A 109 24.57 27.05 -14.31
N GLU A 110 25.86 27.04 -13.98
CA GLU A 110 26.79 28.12 -14.30
C GLU A 110 27.40 27.73 -15.67
N GLN A 111 27.58 28.57 -16.69
CA GLN A 111 27.90 29.99 -16.73
C GLN A 111 27.90 30.46 -18.20
N ASP A 112 27.79 31.79 -18.37
CA ASP A 112 28.46 32.62 -19.39
C ASP A 112 27.81 32.86 -20.77
N GLY A 113 27.77 34.15 -21.13
CA GLY A 113 27.45 34.60 -22.48
C GLY A 113 26.77 35.97 -22.59
N GLY A 114 27.53 37.07 -22.49
CA GLY A 114 27.29 38.19 -23.42
C GLY A 114 27.10 39.59 -22.84
N SER A 115 28.22 40.32 -22.79
CA SER A 115 28.33 41.78 -22.73
C SER A 115 27.59 42.50 -23.88
N GLY A 116 27.00 43.66 -23.56
CA GLY A 116 27.00 44.83 -24.45
C GLY A 116 25.70 45.20 -25.18
N ARG A 117 25.01 46.24 -24.71
CA ARG A 117 24.97 47.58 -25.33
C ARG A 117 24.18 48.57 -24.48
#